data_AF-A0A924IF96-F1
#
_entry.id   AF-A0A924IF96-F1
#
_cell.length_a   1.000
_cell.length_b   1.000
_cell.length_c   1.000
_cell.angle_alpha   90.00
_cell.angle_beta   90.00
_cell.angle_gamma   90.00
#
_symmetry.space_group_name_H-M   'P 1'
#
loop_
_entity.id
_entity.type
_entity.pdbx_description
1 polymer ?
#
loop_
_entity_poly.entity_id
_entity_poly.type
_entity_poly.pdbx_seq_one_letter_code
_entity_poly.pdbx_strand_id
1 'polypeptide(L)'
;MKLRLKKAAAVVILLMLSSPLRAQNYFRGEQTVIQPLQVIIENYTVISLAKEITDEGNLNRFDKYNAYTYIQIIRNNLGNDCHILFQTSFSGKVLFLAYSNNLGGIFNNKDKPLNVFVNCIKHVNDHLSGLQNVEAAVKCIVERLNYCTN
;
A
#
# COMPACT_ATOMS: atom_id res chain seq x y z
N MET A 1 39.95 35.78 11.66
CA MET A 1 39.42 34.81 10.68
C MET A 1 38.86 33.52 11.32
N LYS A 2 39.53 32.90 12.31
CA LYS A 2 39.10 31.64 12.97
C LYS A 2 37.71 31.66 13.66
N LEU A 3 37.23 32.82 14.12
CA LEU A 3 35.95 32.93 14.83
C LEU A 3 34.72 32.80 13.90
N ARG A 4 34.83 33.17 12.62
CA ARG A 4 33.74 33.07 11.64
C ARG A 4 33.51 31.62 11.19
N LEU A 5 34.56 30.81 11.14
CA LEU A 5 34.50 29.39 10.78
C LEU A 5 33.74 28.55 11.83
N LYS A 6 33.95 28.85 13.14
CA LYS A 6 33.25 28.17 14.24
C LYS A 6 31.74 28.46 14.25
N LYS A 7 31.33 29.69 13.91
CA LYS A 7 29.92 30.07 13.82
C LYS A 7 29.23 29.41 12.62
N ALA A 8 29.91 29.32 11.48
CA ALA A 8 29.39 28.63 10.30
C ALA A 8 29.20 27.12 10.55
N ALA A 9 30.16 26.46 11.19
CA ALA A 9 30.05 25.04 11.54
C ALA A 9 28.87 24.75 12.48
N ALA A 10 28.63 25.61 13.47
CA ALA A 10 27.50 25.46 14.39
C ALA A 10 26.14 25.58 13.68
N VAL A 11 26.01 26.50 12.72
CA VAL A 11 24.78 26.69 11.93
C VAL A 11 24.51 25.50 11.02
N VAL A 12 25.55 24.91 10.41
CA VAL A 12 25.42 23.70 9.57
C VAL A 12 24.98 22.50 10.41
N ILE A 13 25.52 22.32 11.61
CA ILE A 13 25.10 21.23 12.52
C ILE A 13 23.64 21.42 12.99
N LEU A 14 23.23 22.66 13.28
CA LEU A 14 21.84 22.98 13.67
C LEU A 14 20.85 22.74 12.51
N LEU A 15 21.26 23.00 11.26
CA LEU A 15 20.48 22.72 10.06
C LEU A 15 20.37 21.21 9.77
N MET A 16 21.40 20.42 10.08
CA MET A 16 21.31 18.96 9.93
C MET A 16 20.40 18.31 10.99
N LEU A 17 20.43 18.81 12.23
CA LEU A 17 19.59 18.33 13.34
C LEU A 17 18.11 18.70 13.22
N SER A 18 17.77 19.66 12.35
CA SER A 18 16.38 20.08 12.10
C SER A 18 15.76 19.38 10.89
N SER A 19 16.42 18.38 10.31
CA SER A 19 15.79 17.49 9.35
C SER A 19 14.71 16.70 10.09
N PRO A 20 13.40 16.95 9.87
CA PRO A 20 12.42 16.04 10.40
C PRO A 20 12.70 14.68 9.77
N LEU A 21 13.01 13.69 10.61
CA LEU A 21 12.77 12.29 10.30
C LEU A 21 11.27 12.20 9.95
N ARG A 22 10.93 12.46 8.69
CA ARG A 22 9.55 12.44 8.24
C ARG A 22 9.15 10.99 8.16
N ALA A 23 8.59 10.48 9.25
CA ALA A 23 7.69 9.35 9.18
C ALA A 23 6.63 9.69 8.11
N GLN A 24 6.70 8.99 6.97
CA GLN A 24 5.75 9.20 5.89
C GLN A 24 4.43 8.57 6.29
N ASN A 25 3.42 9.42 6.49
CA ASN A 25 2.08 9.01 6.88
C ASN A 25 1.18 8.89 5.64
N TYR A 26 0.34 7.87 5.65
CA TYR A 26 -0.61 7.48 4.62
C TYR A 26 -2.02 7.47 5.20
N PHE A 27 -2.97 7.92 4.41
CA PHE A 27 -4.37 8.04 4.78
C PHE A 27 -5.24 7.36 3.73
N ARG A 28 -6.33 6.74 4.18
CA ARG A 28 -7.35 6.19 3.30
C ARG A 28 -8.05 7.35 2.57
N GLY A 29 -8.09 7.27 1.24
CA GLY A 29 -8.88 8.14 0.39
C GLY A 29 -10.19 7.47 -0.05
N GLU A 30 -10.72 7.92 -1.19
CA GLU A 30 -11.92 7.34 -1.78
C GLU A 30 -11.68 5.91 -2.28
N GLN A 31 -12.72 5.08 -2.19
CA GLN A 31 -12.78 3.76 -2.80
C GLN A 31 -13.83 3.78 -3.90
N THR A 32 -13.45 3.34 -5.10
CA THR A 32 -14.36 3.32 -6.25
C THR A 32 -14.40 1.94 -6.89
N VAL A 33 -15.58 1.57 -7.40
CA VAL A 33 -15.72 0.45 -8.33
C VAL A 33 -15.29 0.96 -9.70
N ILE A 34 -14.43 0.21 -10.39
CA ILE A 34 -13.93 0.57 -11.72
C ILE A 34 -14.23 -0.53 -12.73
N GLN A 35 -14.48 -0.15 -13.98
CA GLN A 35 -14.54 -1.12 -15.07
C GLN A 35 -13.13 -1.70 -15.29
N PRO A 36 -12.95 -3.03 -15.25
CA PRO A 36 -11.61 -3.62 -15.31
C PRO A 36 -10.90 -3.34 -16.64
N LEU A 37 -11.65 -3.14 -17.72
CA LEU A 37 -11.13 -2.77 -19.04
C LEU A 37 -10.45 -1.40 -19.07
N GLN A 38 -10.71 -0.53 -18.09
CA GLN A 38 -10.07 0.79 -17.96
C GLN A 38 -8.75 0.72 -17.18
N VAL A 39 -8.42 -0.45 -16.61
CA VAL A 39 -7.21 -0.64 -15.80
C VAL A 39 -6.03 -0.95 -16.71
N ILE A 40 -4.98 -0.12 -16.64
CA ILE A 40 -3.68 -0.38 -17.26
C ILE A 40 -2.82 -1.14 -16.25
N ILE A 41 -2.79 -2.47 -16.37
CA ILE A 41 -2.22 -3.36 -15.35
C ILE A 41 -0.71 -3.15 -15.17
N GLU A 42 -0.02 -2.67 -16.20
CA GLU A 42 1.42 -2.39 -16.22
C GLU A 42 1.81 -1.29 -15.23
N ASN A 43 0.86 -0.44 -14.81
CA ASN A 43 1.06 0.59 -13.79
C ASN A 43 0.98 0.03 -12.35
N TYR A 44 0.79 -1.27 -12.21
CA TYR A 44 0.61 -1.93 -10.93
C TYR A 44 1.59 -3.09 -10.73
N THR A 45 2.04 -3.25 -9.50
CA THR A 45 2.82 -4.41 -9.06
C THR A 45 1.91 -5.34 -8.26
N VAL A 46 1.83 -6.59 -8.69
CA VAL A 46 0.99 -7.62 -8.08
C VAL A 46 1.54 -8.04 -6.72
N ILE A 47 0.67 -8.09 -5.72
CA ILE A 47 0.95 -8.72 -4.42
C ILE A 47 0.53 -10.18 -4.53
N SER A 48 1.49 -11.11 -4.43
CA SER A 48 1.20 -12.55 -4.50
C SER A 48 0.54 -13.03 -3.21
N LEU A 49 -0.72 -13.44 -3.32
CA LEU A 49 -1.50 -14.11 -2.28
C LEU A 49 -1.21 -15.62 -2.32
N ALA A 50 -1.03 -16.27 -1.18
CA ALA A 50 -0.76 -17.70 -1.12
C ALA A 50 -1.96 -18.53 -1.61
N LYS A 51 -1.72 -19.64 -2.34
CA LYS A 51 -2.77 -20.54 -2.85
C LYS A 51 -3.64 -21.16 -1.75
N GLU A 52 -3.10 -21.31 -0.55
CA GLU A 52 -3.87 -21.75 0.63
C GLU A 52 -5.12 -20.90 0.89
N ILE A 53 -5.15 -19.67 0.37
CA ILE A 53 -6.18 -18.67 0.66
C ILE A 53 -7.42 -18.88 -0.21
N THR A 54 -7.28 -19.44 -1.43
CA THR A 54 -8.42 -19.71 -2.33
C THR A 54 -8.08 -20.80 -3.36
N ASP A 55 -8.93 -21.81 -3.48
CA ASP A 55 -8.87 -22.84 -4.54
C ASP A 55 -9.42 -22.34 -5.90
N GLU A 56 -9.56 -21.01 -6.04
CA GLU A 56 -10.10 -20.37 -7.24
C GLU A 56 -8.99 -20.22 -8.30
N GLY A 57 -9.24 -20.77 -9.51
CA GLY A 57 -8.25 -20.83 -10.60
C GLY A 57 -7.70 -19.49 -11.12
N ASN A 58 -8.20 -18.36 -10.62
CA ASN A 58 -7.82 -17.01 -11.03
C ASN A 58 -7.03 -16.23 -9.94
N LEU A 59 -6.61 -16.86 -8.85
CA LEU A 59 -5.82 -16.20 -7.81
C LEU A 59 -4.56 -15.53 -8.38
N ASN A 60 -4.28 -14.29 -7.95
CA ASN A 60 -3.17 -13.44 -8.37
C ASN A 60 -3.16 -13.07 -9.86
N ARG A 61 -4.22 -13.41 -10.60
CA ARG A 61 -4.35 -13.06 -12.01
C ARG A 61 -5.42 -12.00 -12.17
N PHE A 62 -5.06 -10.90 -12.83
CA PHE A 62 -6.02 -9.87 -13.17
C PHE A 62 -7.03 -10.39 -14.20
N ASP A 63 -8.32 -10.31 -13.88
CA ASP A 63 -9.42 -10.67 -14.76
C ASP A 63 -10.11 -9.39 -15.30
N LYS A 64 -9.91 -9.13 -16.58
CA LYS A 64 -10.49 -7.95 -17.26
C LYS A 64 -12.03 -7.97 -17.37
N TYR A 65 -12.70 -9.03 -16.94
CA TYR A 65 -14.16 -9.16 -16.95
C TYR A 65 -14.77 -9.23 -15.54
N ASN A 66 -13.97 -9.17 -14.48
CA ASN A 66 -14.48 -9.25 -13.12
C ASN A 66 -15.15 -7.91 -12.71
N ALA A 67 -16.48 -7.90 -12.63
CA ALA A 67 -17.26 -6.73 -12.23
C ALA A 67 -16.96 -6.24 -10.80
N TYR A 68 -16.35 -7.08 -9.96
CA TYR A 68 -15.95 -6.75 -8.59
C TYR A 68 -14.49 -6.28 -8.54
N THR A 69 -14.20 -5.24 -9.33
CA THR A 69 -12.89 -4.59 -9.39
C THR A 69 -12.95 -3.21 -8.78
N TYR A 70 -12.00 -2.92 -7.91
CA TYR A 70 -12.01 -1.73 -7.09
C TYR A 70 -10.64 -1.05 -7.08
N ILE A 71 -10.66 0.27 -6.99
CA ILE A 71 -9.48 1.06 -6.68
C ILE A 71 -9.70 1.74 -5.33
N GLN A 72 -8.77 1.56 -4.42
CA GLN A 72 -8.66 2.35 -3.19
C GLN A 72 -7.54 3.36 -3.35
N ILE A 73 -7.89 4.65 -3.22
CA ILE A 73 -6.91 5.73 -3.17
C ILE A 73 -6.27 5.75 -1.77
N ILE A 74 -4.95 5.86 -1.73
CA ILE A 74 -4.15 6.08 -0.53
C ILE A 74 -3.39 7.38 -0.74
N ARG A 75 -3.62 8.36 0.12
CA ARG A 75 -2.98 9.68 0.05
C ARG A 75 -1.87 9.76 1.08
N ASN A 76 -0.68 10.24 0.71
CA ASN A 76 0.36 10.52 1.69
C ASN A 76 0.25 11.95 2.26
N ASN A 77 1.00 12.24 3.32
CA ASN A 77 1.10 13.57 3.93
C ASN A 77 1.69 14.68 3.03
N LEU A 78 2.22 14.32 1.86
CA LEU A 78 2.71 15.26 0.84
C LEU A 78 1.63 15.57 -0.22
N GLY A 79 0.45 14.95 -0.13
CA GLY A 79 -0.64 15.11 -1.09
C GLY A 79 -0.52 14.23 -2.34
N ASN A 80 0.43 13.28 -2.37
CA ASN A 80 0.54 12.34 -3.48
C ASN A 80 -0.47 11.21 -3.31
N ASP A 81 -1.21 10.94 -4.38
CA ASP A 81 -2.15 9.84 -4.45
C ASP A 81 -1.47 8.58 -5.01
N CYS A 82 -1.75 7.48 -4.33
CA CYS A 82 -1.32 6.13 -4.65
C CYS A 82 -2.55 5.24 -4.69
N HIS A 83 -2.50 4.13 -5.40
CA HIS A 83 -3.66 3.28 -5.61
C HIS A 83 -3.37 1.85 -5.18
N ILE A 84 -4.34 1.23 -4.54
CA ILE A 84 -4.41 -0.22 -4.40
C ILE A 84 -5.55 -0.70 -5.29
N LEU A 85 -5.22 -1.61 -6.20
CA LEU A 85 -6.14 -2.29 -7.07
C LEU A 85 -6.45 -3.66 -6.46
N PHE A 86 -7.72 -4.01 -6.35
CA PHE A 86 -8.11 -5.35 -5.93
C PHE A 86 -9.32 -5.85 -6.69
N GLN A 87 -9.37 -7.16 -6.88
CA GLN A 87 -10.54 -7.86 -7.42
C GLN A 87 -11.01 -8.88 -6.41
N THR A 88 -12.32 -8.98 -6.25
CA THR A 88 -12.92 -9.97 -5.36
C THR A 88 -13.72 -11.00 -6.15
N SER A 89 -13.98 -12.16 -5.54
CA SER A 89 -15.03 -13.05 -6.01
C SER A 89 -16.40 -12.45 -5.68
N PHE A 90 -17.45 -13.09 -6.19
CA PHE A 90 -18.83 -12.76 -5.83
C PHE A 90 -19.09 -12.81 -4.31
N SER A 91 -18.40 -13.71 -3.59
CA SER A 91 -18.52 -13.84 -2.13
C SER A 91 -17.66 -12.84 -1.34
N GLY A 92 -16.94 -11.94 -2.02
CA GLY A 92 -16.09 -10.93 -1.40
C GLY A 92 -14.70 -11.41 -1.01
N LYS A 93 -14.26 -12.60 -1.45
CA LYS A 93 -12.88 -13.07 -1.25
C LYS A 93 -11.93 -12.30 -2.16
N VAL A 94 -10.79 -11.83 -1.66
CA VAL A 94 -9.80 -11.14 -2.50
C VAL A 94 -9.08 -12.15 -3.39
N LEU A 95 -9.22 -12.00 -4.72
CA LEU A 95 -8.60 -12.86 -5.75
C LEU A 95 -7.37 -12.23 -6.39
N PHE A 96 -7.36 -10.89 -6.46
CA PHE A 96 -6.27 -10.14 -7.04
C PHE A 96 -6.01 -8.93 -6.16
N LEU A 97 -4.74 -8.64 -5.91
CA LEU A 97 -4.31 -7.48 -5.17
C LEU A 97 -3.04 -6.93 -5.80
N ALA A 98 -3.00 -5.62 -6.05
CA ALA A 98 -1.85 -4.94 -6.59
C ALA A 98 -1.75 -3.51 -6.06
N TYR A 99 -0.55 -2.96 -5.99
CA TYR A 99 -0.31 -1.57 -5.65
C TYR A 99 0.25 -0.83 -6.87
N SER A 100 -0.07 0.44 -7.00
CA SER A 100 0.47 1.28 -8.07
C SER A 100 1.99 1.40 -7.94
N ASN A 101 2.71 1.40 -9.06
CA ASN A 101 4.18 1.34 -9.07
C ASN A 101 4.86 2.49 -8.29
N ASN A 102 4.17 3.62 -8.10
CA ASN A 102 4.64 4.72 -7.24
C ASN A 102 4.73 4.34 -5.74
N LEU A 103 4.02 3.30 -5.29
CA LEU A 103 4.17 2.71 -3.95
C LEU A 103 5.36 1.74 -3.86
N GLY A 104 5.92 1.29 -4.98
CA GLY A 104 6.97 0.26 -5.00
C GLY A 104 8.23 0.66 -4.23
N GLY A 105 8.58 1.95 -4.23
CA GLY A 105 9.73 2.45 -3.46
C GLY A 105 9.59 2.26 -1.95
N ILE A 106 8.36 2.16 -1.42
CA ILE A 106 8.09 1.99 0.01
C ILE A 106 8.18 0.51 0.40
N PHE A 107 7.63 -0.38 -0.43
CA PHE A 107 7.64 -1.82 -0.18
C PHE A 107 9.01 -2.48 -0.39
N ASN A 108 9.92 -1.81 -1.10
CA ASN A 108 11.31 -2.22 -1.23
C ASN A 108 12.18 -1.83 -0.01
N ASN A 109 11.61 -1.17 1.02
CA ASN A 109 12.31 -0.90 2.26
C ASN A 109 12.31 -2.14 3.18
N LYS A 110 13.48 -2.49 3.73
CA LYS A 110 13.65 -3.58 4.71
C LYS A 110 12.78 -3.40 5.96
N ASP A 111 12.46 -2.17 6.33
CA ASP A 111 11.60 -1.83 7.48
C ASP A 111 10.11 -2.11 7.24
N LYS A 112 9.69 -2.21 5.97
CA LYS A 112 8.29 -2.39 5.56
C LYS A 112 8.16 -3.53 4.55
N PRO A 113 8.56 -4.76 4.91
CA PRO A 113 8.64 -5.84 3.96
C PRO A 113 7.25 -6.30 3.51
N LEU A 114 7.11 -6.56 2.22
CA LEU A 114 5.84 -6.91 1.56
C LEU A 114 5.17 -8.16 2.16
N ASN A 115 5.95 -9.10 2.70
CA ASN A 115 5.43 -10.32 3.35
C ASN A 115 4.51 -10.02 4.55
N VAL A 116 4.76 -8.95 5.32
CA VAL A 116 3.91 -8.55 6.44
C VAL A 116 2.55 -8.05 5.95
N PHE A 117 2.52 -7.41 4.77
CA PHE A 117 1.27 -7.00 4.12
C PHE A 117 0.47 -8.21 3.64
N VAL A 118 1.12 -9.20 3.01
CA VAL A 118 0.48 -10.45 2.57
C VAL A 118 -0.18 -11.19 3.74
N ASN A 119 0.51 -11.29 4.87
CA ASN A 119 -0.04 -11.95 6.07
C ASN A 119 -1.31 -11.29 6.58
N CYS A 120 -1.42 -9.98 6.43
CA CYS A 120 -2.63 -9.31 6.87
C CYS A 120 -3.83 -9.58 5.96
N ILE A 121 -3.60 -9.58 4.65
CA ILE A 121 -4.62 -9.92 3.66
C ILE A 121 -5.08 -11.38 3.84
N LYS A 122 -4.16 -12.29 4.21
CA LYS A 122 -4.50 -13.66 4.61
C LYS A 122 -5.49 -13.67 5.77
N HIS A 123 -5.20 -12.95 6.85
CA HIS A 123 -6.10 -12.88 8.02
C HIS A 123 -7.50 -12.36 7.65
N VAL A 124 -7.58 -11.38 6.75
CA VAL A 124 -8.86 -10.83 6.27
C VAL A 124 -9.65 -11.86 5.48
N ASN A 125 -9.03 -12.58 4.55
CA ASN A 125 -9.70 -13.60 3.74
C ASN A 125 -10.14 -14.83 4.56
N ASP A 126 -9.40 -15.18 5.63
CA ASP A 126 -9.69 -16.35 6.47
C ASP A 126 -10.84 -16.11 7.46
N HIS A 127 -11.06 -14.86 7.90
CA HIS A 127 -11.94 -14.55 9.04
C HIS A 127 -13.17 -13.70 8.70
N LEU A 128 -13.23 -13.11 7.50
CA LEU A 128 -14.29 -12.18 7.13
C LEU A 128 -14.98 -12.64 5.83
N SER A 129 -16.28 -12.40 5.71
CA SER A 129 -17.07 -12.68 4.50
C SER A 129 -17.74 -11.41 3.96
N GLY A 130 -17.69 -11.19 2.64
CA GLY A 130 -18.40 -10.10 1.95
C GLY A 130 -17.66 -8.76 1.91
N LEU A 131 -18.42 -7.65 1.80
CA LEU A 131 -17.91 -6.26 1.68
C LEU A 131 -17.00 -5.82 2.84
N GLN A 132 -17.16 -6.43 4.02
CA GLN A 132 -16.33 -6.16 5.19
C GLN A 132 -14.85 -6.55 4.96
N ASN A 133 -14.58 -7.46 4.03
CA ASN A 133 -13.22 -7.92 3.69
C ASN A 133 -12.41 -6.80 3.06
N VAL A 134 -13.03 -6.06 2.16
CA VAL A 134 -12.35 -4.98 1.43
C VAL A 134 -11.91 -3.89 2.39
N GLU A 135 -12.80 -3.45 3.28
CA GLU A 135 -12.49 -2.39 4.24
C GLU A 135 -11.43 -2.82 5.25
N ALA A 136 -11.49 -4.06 5.74
CA ALA A 136 -10.47 -4.60 6.62
C ALA A 136 -9.10 -4.76 5.92
N ALA A 137 -9.09 -5.18 4.66
CA ALA A 137 -7.88 -5.27 3.84
C ALA A 137 -7.25 -3.88 3.65
N VAL A 138 -8.05 -2.88 3.26
CA VAL A 138 -7.59 -1.50 3.08
C VAL A 138 -7.06 -0.93 4.39
N LYS A 139 -7.81 -1.08 5.49
CA LYS A 139 -7.39 -0.61 6.81
C LYS A 139 -6.03 -1.19 7.17
N CYS A 140 -5.85 -2.49 6.96
CA CYS A 140 -4.58 -3.11 7.27
C CYS A 140 -3.43 -2.62 6.40
N ILE A 141 -3.65 -2.45 5.09
CA ILE A 141 -2.63 -1.88 4.20
C ILE A 141 -2.21 -0.50 4.71
N VAL A 142 -3.15 0.36 5.07
CA VAL A 142 -2.85 1.71 5.59
C VAL A 142 -2.09 1.64 6.93
N GLU A 143 -2.52 0.80 7.87
CA GLU A 143 -1.84 0.61 9.15
C GLU A 143 -0.39 0.15 8.95
N ARG A 144 -0.15 -0.78 8.03
CA ARG A 144 1.18 -1.28 7.70
C ARG A 144 2.04 -0.26 6.95
N LEU A 145 1.45 0.55 6.07
CA LEU A 145 2.15 1.67 5.43
C LEU A 145 2.63 2.71 6.47
N ASN A 146 1.87 2.88 7.56
CA ASN A 146 2.19 3.79 8.66
C ASN A 146 3.06 3.18 9.76
N TYR A 147 3.33 1.88 9.72
CA TYR A 147 4.14 1.23 10.74
C TYR A 147 5.58 1.75 10.71
N CYS A 148 6.08 2.25 11.84
CA CYS A 148 7.48 2.63 12.03
C CYS A 148 8.14 1.59 12.92
N THR A 149 9.22 0.95 12.44
CA THR A 149 10.14 0.18 13.29
C THR A 149 10.87 1.18 14.19
N ASN A 150 10.63 1.09 15.50
CA ASN A 150 11.44 1.76 16.52
C ASN A 150 12.81 1.10 16.64
#